data_AF-A0A168P5D7-F1
#
_entry.id   AF-A0A168P5D7-F1
#
_cell.length_a   1.000
_cell.length_b   1.000
_cell.length_c   1.000
_cell.angle_alpha   90.00
_cell.angle_beta   90.00
_cell.angle_gamma   90.00
#
_symmetry.space_group_name_H-M   'P 1'
#
loop_
_entity.id
_entity.type
_entity.pdbx_description
1 polymer ?
#
loop_
_entity_poly.entity_id
_entity_poly.type
_entity_poly.pdbx_seq_one_letter_code
_entity_poly.pdbx_strand_id
1 'polypeptide(L)'
;MDLPSDVKDLLAQYANQGKATCQYVRTLSFMQGFLLGQFSVLIVVVFAIRYLLMEDVKRVKKRYIPSRLSTAPHYRTNPAITTAPPVALITSKTYYDVIHHPPESTDWLNVLFAQVILQYRDDAKVNNRLMLSIDALLNGGVRPSFVGPIHVTDLNLGDEFPIFSNARIRPSDEIGSMRAEIDFEYNDQITLGIETQVILNWPRQSFAALPVSLLLSVVRFSGTLTIELINPPETTTKPEKPLERYIAISSHPDFILDLQVQSLIGSRTKLEDIPKLTDLIQTKLRNIYIDKMVYPTFLKIKVPNLWEEQVAEPEQQQENSLPQETTIDDGVVPL
;
A
#
# COMPACT_ATOMS: atom_id res chain seq x y z
N MET A 1 25.67 81.58 -14.98
CA MET A 1 26.43 80.81 -13.96
C MET A 1 26.04 79.37 -14.16
N ASP A 2 26.71 78.73 -15.12
CA ASP A 2 26.36 77.41 -15.60
C ASP A 2 27.04 76.35 -14.74
N LEU A 3 26.22 75.48 -14.15
CA LEU A 3 26.68 74.36 -13.35
C LEU A 3 27.45 73.38 -14.26
N PRO A 4 28.66 72.94 -13.87
CA PRO A 4 29.46 72.00 -14.66
C PRO A 4 28.72 70.69 -14.92
N SER A 5 28.91 70.12 -16.12
CA SER A 5 28.24 68.91 -16.63
C SER A 5 28.29 67.72 -15.68
N ASP A 6 29.40 67.57 -14.96
CA ASP A 6 29.65 66.43 -14.07
C ASP A 6 28.70 66.41 -12.86
N VAL A 7 28.21 67.58 -12.44
CA VAL A 7 27.23 67.69 -11.34
C VAL A 7 25.83 67.36 -11.84
N LYS A 8 25.51 67.64 -13.10
CA LYS A 8 24.23 67.25 -13.70
C LYS A 8 24.13 65.75 -13.90
N ASP A 9 25.23 65.10 -14.29
CA ASP A 9 25.29 63.65 -14.45
C ASP A 9 25.24 62.94 -13.08
N LEU A 10 25.91 63.46 -12.06
CA LEU A 10 25.81 62.93 -10.70
C LEU A 10 24.40 63.08 -10.08
N LEU A 11 23.71 64.20 -10.35
CA LEU A 11 22.33 64.38 -9.90
C LEU A 11 21.34 63.52 -10.68
N ALA A 12 21.58 63.28 -11.98
CA ALA A 12 20.77 62.34 -12.78
C ALA A 12 20.98 60.89 -12.33
N GLN A 13 22.19 60.54 -11.87
CA GLN A 13 22.50 59.21 -11.35
C GLN A 13 21.92 58.97 -9.94
N TYR A 14 21.86 60.00 -9.10
CA TYR A 14 21.19 59.95 -7.79
C TYR A 14 19.65 59.98 -7.90
N ALA A 15 19.09 60.68 -8.87
CA ALA A 15 17.63 60.74 -9.08
C ALA A 15 17.03 59.39 -9.55
N ASN A 16 17.85 58.51 -10.13
CA ASN A 16 17.42 57.18 -10.60
C ASN A 16 17.56 56.05 -9.57
N GLN A 17 18.09 56.31 -8.36
CA GLN A 17 18.12 55.30 -7.29
C GLN A 17 16.82 55.20 -6.46
N GLY A 18 15.80 56.02 -6.75
CA GLY A 18 14.57 56.12 -5.98
C GLY A 18 13.36 55.30 -6.46
N LYS A 19 13.51 54.39 -7.43
CA LYS A 19 12.39 53.58 -7.96
C LYS A 19 12.74 52.09 -8.06
N ALA A 20 12.98 51.46 -6.92
CA ALA A 20 12.74 50.03 -6.78
C ALA A 20 11.31 49.87 -6.24
N THR A 21 10.46 49.31 -7.10
CA THR A 21 9.09 48.93 -6.80
C THR A 21 9.06 48.04 -5.55
N CYS A 22 8.31 48.46 -4.53
CA CYS A 22 7.96 47.59 -3.41
C CYS A 22 7.02 46.50 -3.96
N GLN A 23 7.59 45.44 -4.51
CA GLN A 23 6.84 44.23 -4.80
C GLN A 23 6.42 43.65 -3.46
N TYR A 24 5.11 43.58 -3.23
CA TYR A 24 4.51 42.77 -2.20
C TYR A 24 4.86 41.31 -2.48
N VAL A 25 6.05 40.89 -2.02
CA VAL A 25 6.37 39.48 -1.89
C VAL A 25 5.44 38.99 -0.81
N ARG A 26 4.45 38.16 -1.19
CA ARG A 26 3.79 37.28 -0.23
C ARG A 26 4.90 36.41 0.37
N THR A 27 5.46 36.85 1.49
CA THR A 27 6.21 35.98 2.38
C THR A 27 5.17 35.00 2.91
N LEU A 28 5.03 33.87 2.20
CA LEU A 28 4.48 32.66 2.78
C LEU A 28 5.30 32.46 4.06
N SER A 29 4.68 32.74 5.20
CA SER A 29 5.31 32.56 6.50
C SER A 29 5.92 31.16 6.50
N PHE A 30 7.16 31.03 6.97
CA PHE A 30 7.87 29.75 7.05
C PHE A 30 6.99 28.64 7.68
N MET A 31 6.09 29.01 8.60
CA MET A 31 5.07 28.12 9.16
C MET A 31 4.04 27.61 8.14
N GLN A 32 3.64 28.44 7.18
CA GLN A 32 2.68 28.08 6.13
C GLN A 32 3.32 27.14 5.09
N GLY A 33 4.61 27.33 4.78
CA GLY A 33 5.39 26.38 3.96
C GLY A 33 5.65 25.05 4.67
N PHE A 34 5.90 25.08 5.98
CA PHE A 34 6.05 23.88 6.80
C PHE A 34 4.73 23.11 6.94
N LEU A 35 3.62 23.80 7.18
CA LEU A 35 2.28 23.18 7.22
C LEU A 35 1.92 22.57 5.85
N LEU A 36 2.19 23.29 4.75
CA LEU A 36 1.93 22.76 3.40
C LEU A 36 2.82 21.53 3.09
N GLY A 37 4.07 21.53 3.55
CA GLY A 37 4.99 20.40 3.43
C GLY A 37 4.59 19.20 4.29
N GLN A 38 4.13 19.44 5.52
CA GLN A 38 3.59 18.37 6.37
C GLN A 38 2.29 17.80 5.78
N PHE A 39 1.42 18.64 5.22
CA PHE A 39 0.24 18.18 4.49
C PHE A 39 0.60 17.39 3.23
N SER A 40 1.66 17.75 2.50
CA SER A 40 2.08 17.00 1.31
C SER A 40 2.66 15.62 1.69
N VAL A 41 3.44 15.53 2.76
CA VAL A 41 3.95 14.26 3.28
C VAL A 41 2.79 13.40 3.79
N LEU A 42 1.83 13.98 4.51
CA LEU A 42 0.67 13.25 5.02
C LEU A 42 -0.25 12.79 3.88
N ILE A 43 -0.39 13.58 2.81
CA ILE A 43 -1.08 13.16 1.58
C ILE A 43 -0.34 12.00 0.92
N VAL A 44 0.99 12.07 0.78
CA VAL A 44 1.79 10.96 0.20
C VAL A 44 1.71 9.71 1.07
N VAL A 45 1.73 9.84 2.39
CA VAL A 45 1.58 8.71 3.33
C VAL A 45 0.16 8.15 3.29
N VAL A 46 -0.88 8.99 3.19
CA VAL A 46 -2.27 8.53 3.02
C VAL A 46 -2.46 7.87 1.66
N PHE A 47 -1.86 8.38 0.59
CA PHE A 47 -1.86 7.73 -0.72
C PHE A 47 -1.05 6.43 -0.69
N ALA A 48 0.09 6.39 -0.02
CA ALA A 48 0.90 5.19 0.14
C ALA A 48 0.14 4.14 0.96
N ILE A 49 -0.51 4.52 2.05
CA ILE A 49 -1.37 3.63 2.86
C ILE A 49 -2.59 3.19 2.05
N ARG A 50 -3.23 4.08 1.28
CA ARG A 50 -4.33 3.73 0.37
C ARG A 50 -3.87 2.77 -0.74
N TYR A 51 -2.66 2.94 -1.26
CA TYR A 51 -2.11 2.08 -2.31
C TYR A 51 -1.59 0.74 -1.74
N LEU A 52 -1.07 0.75 -0.50
CA LEU A 52 -0.55 -0.42 0.21
C LEU A 52 -1.68 -1.28 0.83
N LEU A 53 -2.79 -0.66 1.26
CA LEU A 53 -3.94 -1.36 1.86
C LEU A 53 -5.13 -1.54 0.90
N MET A 54 -5.24 -0.74 -0.17
CA MET A 54 -6.36 -0.75 -1.12
C MET A 54 -5.89 -0.49 -2.57
N GLU A 55 -4.93 -1.27 -3.07
CA GLU A 55 -4.98 -1.57 -4.49
C GLU A 55 -6.21 -2.46 -4.73
N ASP A 56 -7.31 -1.77 -4.98
CA ASP A 56 -8.58 -2.31 -5.44
C ASP A 56 -8.28 -3.05 -6.74
N VAL A 57 -8.06 -4.36 -6.66
CA VAL A 57 -7.93 -5.21 -7.85
C VAL A 57 -9.31 -5.31 -8.49
N LYS A 58 -9.71 -4.23 -9.17
CA LYS A 58 -10.84 -4.22 -10.08
C LYS A 58 -10.53 -5.23 -11.18
N ARG A 59 -11.17 -6.40 -11.01
CA ARG A 59 -11.22 -7.56 -11.91
C ARG A 59 -9.95 -8.40 -11.99
N VAL A 60 -9.69 -9.20 -10.96
CA VAL A 60 -9.26 -10.58 -11.23
C VAL A 60 -10.47 -11.29 -11.82
N LYS A 61 -10.60 -11.30 -13.15
CA LYS A 61 -11.28 -12.43 -13.80
C LYS A 61 -10.57 -13.66 -13.22
N LYS A 62 -11.31 -14.53 -12.50
CA LYS A 62 -10.82 -15.84 -12.06
C LYS A 62 -10.18 -16.52 -13.26
N ARG A 63 -8.88 -16.34 -13.46
CA ARG A 63 -8.11 -17.14 -14.38
C ARG A 63 -7.83 -18.39 -13.57
N TYR A 64 -8.66 -19.39 -13.84
CA TYR A 64 -8.42 -20.77 -13.48
C TYR A 64 -6.92 -21.06 -13.65
N ILE A 65 -6.22 -21.22 -12.53
CA ILE A 65 -4.88 -21.82 -12.52
C ILE A 65 -5.18 -23.31 -12.48
N PRO A 66 -4.95 -24.08 -13.56
CA PRO A 66 -5.05 -25.53 -13.44
C PRO A 66 -4.05 -25.95 -12.37
N SER A 67 -4.51 -26.75 -11.42
CA SER A 67 -3.66 -27.64 -10.63
C SER A 67 -2.76 -28.40 -11.60
N ARG A 68 -1.54 -27.89 -11.83
CA ARG A 68 -0.58 -28.52 -12.73
C ARG A 68 -0.04 -29.73 -12.01
N LEU A 69 -0.66 -30.89 -12.29
CA LEU A 69 -0.07 -32.19 -12.02
C LEU A 69 1.39 -32.17 -12.47
N SER A 70 2.28 -32.51 -11.55
CA SER A 70 3.71 -32.68 -11.73
C SER A 70 3.97 -33.63 -12.89
N THR A 71 4.21 -33.07 -14.09
CA THR A 71 4.84 -33.82 -15.18
C THR A 71 6.29 -33.41 -15.16
N ALA A 72 7.13 -34.24 -14.53
CA ALA A 72 8.57 -34.09 -14.57
C ALA A 72 9.05 -34.19 -16.03
N PRO A 73 9.74 -33.18 -16.60
CA PRO A 73 10.37 -33.33 -17.89
C PRO A 73 11.68 -34.10 -17.71
N HIS A 74 11.81 -35.23 -18.40
CA HIS A 74 13.09 -35.92 -18.57
C HIS A 74 14.03 -35.03 -19.40
N TYR A 75 14.97 -34.34 -18.76
CA TYR A 75 16.08 -33.69 -19.45
C TYR A 75 17.15 -34.72 -19.80
N ARG A 76 17.38 -34.93 -21.09
CA ARG A 76 18.62 -35.55 -21.60
C ARG A 76 19.76 -34.56 -21.38
N THR A 77 20.77 -34.98 -20.63
CA THR A 77 21.98 -34.22 -20.33
C THR A 77 22.93 -34.18 -21.54
N ASN A 78 23.14 -32.98 -22.10
CA ASN A 78 24.34 -32.68 -22.88
C ASN A 78 25.31 -31.89 -21.96
N PRO A 79 26.56 -32.33 -21.77
CA PRO A 79 27.52 -31.65 -20.91
C PRO A 79 28.36 -30.68 -21.74
N ALA A 80 27.90 -29.44 -21.91
CA ALA A 80 28.76 -28.33 -22.32
C ALA A 80 28.06 -26.99 -22.01
N ILE A 81 28.79 -26.08 -21.36
CA ILE A 81 28.39 -24.76 -20.84
C ILE A 81 27.72 -24.83 -19.45
N THR A 82 28.56 -24.90 -18.42
CA THR A 82 28.21 -24.68 -17.01
C THR A 82 27.91 -23.20 -16.75
N THR A 83 26.73 -22.73 -17.13
CA THR A 83 26.10 -21.59 -16.45
C THR A 83 25.20 -22.18 -15.38
N ALA A 84 25.63 -22.11 -14.10
CA ALA A 84 24.78 -22.49 -12.98
C ALA A 84 23.42 -21.78 -13.09
N PRO A 85 22.29 -22.42 -12.70
CA PRO A 85 21.00 -21.76 -12.73
C PRO A 85 21.07 -20.43 -11.95
N PRO A 86 20.38 -19.36 -12.39
CA PRO A 86 20.54 -18.01 -11.82
C PRO A 86 20.47 -17.96 -10.28
N VAL A 87 19.64 -18.82 -9.67
CA VAL A 87 19.53 -18.94 -8.22
C VAL A 87 20.80 -19.47 -7.56
N ALA A 88 21.45 -20.48 -8.12
CA ALA A 88 22.69 -21.03 -7.59
C ALA A 88 23.82 -19.99 -7.63
N LEU A 89 23.78 -19.07 -8.60
CA LEU A 89 24.68 -17.92 -8.61
C LEU A 89 24.37 -16.95 -7.46
N ILE A 90 23.10 -16.62 -7.23
CA ILE A 90 22.70 -15.72 -6.13
C ILE A 90 23.13 -16.32 -4.79
N THR A 91 22.72 -17.55 -4.49
CA THR A 91 23.01 -18.19 -3.20
C THR A 91 24.52 -18.34 -2.94
N SER A 92 25.29 -18.72 -3.96
CA SER A 92 26.75 -18.82 -3.84
C SER A 92 27.42 -17.46 -3.64
N LYS A 93 26.94 -16.40 -4.30
CA LYS A 93 27.49 -15.03 -4.17
C LYS A 93 27.03 -14.32 -2.91
N THR A 94 25.89 -14.71 -2.35
CA THR A 94 25.41 -14.24 -1.05
C THR A 94 25.87 -15.12 0.11
N TYR A 95 26.68 -16.16 -0.15
CA TYR A 95 27.18 -17.12 0.85
C TYR A 95 26.05 -17.81 1.64
N TYR A 96 24.89 -17.99 1.03
CA TYR A 96 23.72 -18.57 1.65
C TYR A 96 23.53 -20.02 1.20
N ASP A 97 23.72 -20.98 2.10
CA ASP A 97 23.36 -22.38 1.84
C ASP A 97 21.90 -22.64 2.23
N VAL A 98 21.01 -22.73 1.24
CA VAL A 98 19.57 -22.95 1.43
C VAL A 98 19.25 -24.20 2.28
N ILE A 99 20.16 -25.18 2.34
CA ILE A 99 19.93 -26.43 3.09
C ILE A 99 20.40 -26.31 4.55
N HIS A 100 21.59 -25.76 4.77
CA HIS A 100 22.27 -25.80 6.08
C HIS A 100 22.35 -24.45 6.79
N HIS A 101 21.94 -23.35 6.16
CA HIS A 101 21.98 -22.04 6.81
C HIS A 101 21.01 -22.02 8.00
N PRO A 102 21.49 -21.66 9.21
CA PRO A 102 20.61 -21.55 10.37
C PRO A 102 19.62 -20.39 10.19
N PRO A 103 18.45 -20.43 10.84
CA PRO A 103 17.55 -19.29 10.84
C PRO A 103 18.22 -18.04 11.41
N GLU A 104 17.96 -16.89 10.81
CA GLU A 104 18.51 -15.60 11.19
C GLU A 104 17.63 -14.88 12.21
N SER A 105 18.24 -14.05 13.05
CA SER A 105 17.51 -13.14 13.93
C SER A 105 17.02 -11.92 13.16
N THR A 106 15.86 -11.42 13.56
CA THR A 106 15.21 -10.24 12.97
C THR A 106 15.00 -9.14 14.02
N ASP A 107 15.88 -9.07 15.02
CA ASP A 107 15.73 -8.16 16.17
C ASP A 107 15.75 -6.69 15.75
N TRP A 108 16.60 -6.33 14.80
CA TRP A 108 16.65 -4.97 14.27
C TRP A 108 15.32 -4.59 13.58
N LEU A 109 14.69 -5.53 12.87
CA LEU A 109 13.40 -5.34 12.22
C LEU A 109 12.31 -5.15 13.27
N ASN A 110 12.34 -5.94 14.35
CA ASN A 110 11.40 -5.82 15.46
C ASN A 110 11.43 -4.41 16.06
N VAL A 111 12.63 -3.85 16.31
CA VAL A 111 12.80 -2.50 16.86
C VAL A 111 12.25 -1.43 15.92
N LEU A 112 12.60 -1.49 14.63
CA LEU A 112 12.12 -0.50 13.66
C LEU A 112 10.62 -0.61 13.42
N PHE A 113 10.08 -1.82 13.37
CA PHE A 113 8.65 -2.04 13.18
C PHE A 113 7.85 -1.60 14.41
N ALA A 114 8.37 -1.85 15.61
CA ALA A 114 7.79 -1.33 16.85
C ALA A 114 7.77 0.21 16.86
N GLN A 115 8.83 0.87 16.40
CA GLN A 115 8.88 2.32 16.27
C GLN A 115 7.79 2.86 15.33
N VAL A 116 7.56 2.21 14.19
CA VAL A 116 6.50 2.59 13.25
C VAL A 116 5.11 2.39 13.88
N ILE A 117 4.87 1.26 14.55
CA ILE A 117 3.60 1.00 15.24
C ILE A 117 3.35 2.04 16.33
N LEU A 118 4.37 2.41 17.10
CA LEU A 118 4.25 3.40 18.17
C LEU A 118 3.83 4.77 17.61
N GLN A 119 4.48 5.22 16.53
CA GLN A 119 4.10 6.47 15.85
C GLN A 119 2.64 6.41 15.37
N TYR A 120 2.23 5.29 14.78
CA TYR A 120 0.85 5.12 14.33
C TYR A 120 -0.16 5.11 15.47
N ARG A 121 0.16 4.49 16.61
CA ARG A 121 -0.68 4.49 17.82
C ARG A 121 -0.85 5.89 18.39
N ASP A 122 0.19 6.71 18.38
CA ASP A 122 0.10 8.10 18.85
C ASP A 122 -0.73 8.96 17.89
N ASP A 123 -0.54 8.80 16.58
CA ASP A 123 -1.34 9.48 15.55
C ASP A 123 -2.83 9.09 15.58
N ALA A 124 -3.11 7.83 15.92
CA ALA A 124 -4.47 7.29 16.08
C ALA A 124 -5.26 8.03 17.17
N LYS A 125 -4.62 8.29 18.32
CA LYS A 125 -5.23 8.94 19.49
C LYS A 125 -5.66 10.37 19.19
N VAL A 126 -4.95 11.05 18.30
CA VAL A 126 -5.16 12.48 18.02
C VAL A 126 -6.36 12.72 17.10
N ASN A 127 -6.71 11.76 16.24
CA ASN A 127 -7.46 12.11 15.03
C ASN A 127 -8.86 11.49 14.87
N ASN A 128 -9.28 10.47 15.64
CA ASN A 128 -10.50 9.65 15.39
C ASN A 128 -10.71 9.14 13.94
N ARG A 129 -9.77 9.44 13.03
CA ARG A 129 -9.78 9.11 11.61
C ARG A 129 -9.70 7.61 11.39
N LEU A 130 -9.02 6.91 12.30
CA LEU A 130 -8.93 5.45 12.24
C LEU A 130 -10.29 4.80 12.46
N MET A 131 -11.05 5.26 13.45
CA MET A 131 -12.40 4.75 13.69
C MET A 131 -13.30 4.97 12.46
N LEU A 132 -13.27 6.17 11.85
CA LEU A 132 -14.02 6.45 10.62
C LEU A 132 -13.56 5.62 9.42
N SER A 133 -12.25 5.37 9.31
CA SER A 133 -11.67 4.56 8.23
C SER A 133 -12.03 3.08 8.38
N ILE A 134 -12.02 2.56 9.61
CA ILE A 134 -12.45 1.19 9.92
C ILE A 134 -13.97 1.07 9.71
N ASP A 135 -14.75 2.07 10.10
CA ASP A 135 -16.19 2.10 9.86
C ASP A 135 -16.54 2.04 8.37
N ALA A 136 -15.86 2.85 7.56
CA ALA A 136 -15.99 2.82 6.11
C ALA A 136 -15.53 1.48 5.52
N LEU A 137 -14.46 0.89 6.05
CA LEU A 137 -13.93 -0.40 5.61
C LEU A 137 -14.90 -1.55 5.91
N LEU A 138 -15.46 -1.60 7.12
CA LEU A 138 -16.41 -2.64 7.55
C LEU A 138 -17.73 -2.58 6.78
N ASN A 139 -18.19 -1.36 6.42
CA ASN A 139 -19.43 -1.18 5.66
C ASN A 139 -19.25 -1.20 4.13
N GLY A 140 -18.02 -1.08 3.60
CA GLY A 140 -17.74 -1.04 2.16
C GLY A 140 -17.86 -2.38 1.44
N GLY A 141 -17.91 -3.50 2.17
CA GLY A 141 -18.02 -4.85 1.62
C GLY A 141 -19.45 -5.38 1.45
N VAL A 142 -19.57 -6.63 0.99
CA VAL A 142 -20.86 -7.36 0.98
C VAL A 142 -21.19 -7.79 2.40
N ARG A 143 -22.11 -7.07 3.05
CA ARG A 143 -22.60 -7.41 4.39
C ARG A 143 -23.57 -8.59 4.33
N PRO A 144 -23.51 -9.54 5.29
CA PRO A 144 -24.50 -10.60 5.38
C PRO A 144 -25.91 -10.04 5.62
N SER A 145 -26.95 -10.69 5.10
CA SER A 145 -28.35 -10.23 5.20
C SER A 145 -28.91 -10.17 6.63
N PHE A 146 -28.21 -10.76 7.59
CA PHE A 146 -28.57 -10.74 9.01
C PHE A 146 -27.80 -9.67 9.82
N VAL A 147 -26.90 -8.90 9.18
CA VAL A 147 -26.12 -7.83 9.84
C VAL A 147 -26.49 -6.48 9.24
N GLY A 148 -26.88 -5.55 10.11
CA GLY A 148 -27.18 -4.16 9.77
C GLY A 148 -25.92 -3.32 9.51
N PRO A 149 -26.03 -1.98 9.55
CA PRO A 149 -24.83 -1.13 9.57
C PRO A 149 -23.97 -1.47 10.79
N ILE A 150 -22.66 -1.48 10.59
CA ILE A 150 -21.69 -1.65 11.67
C ILE A 150 -21.19 -0.26 12.01
N HIS A 151 -21.16 0.09 13.30
CA HIS A 151 -20.63 1.35 13.79
C HIS A 151 -19.51 1.07 14.78
N VAL A 152 -18.32 1.60 14.52
CA VAL A 152 -17.18 1.46 15.44
C VAL A 152 -17.37 2.40 16.63
N THR A 153 -17.51 1.86 17.83
CA THR A 153 -17.73 2.63 19.07
C THR A 153 -16.43 2.89 19.84
N ASP A 154 -15.51 1.93 19.82
CA ASP A 154 -14.25 1.99 20.56
C ASP A 154 -13.15 1.20 19.84
N LEU A 155 -11.90 1.62 19.97
CA LEU A 155 -10.74 0.97 19.36
C LEU A 155 -9.54 1.05 20.29
N ASN A 156 -9.03 -0.09 20.72
CA ASN A 156 -7.75 -0.22 21.39
C ASN A 156 -6.78 -1.01 20.51
N LEU A 157 -5.62 -0.42 20.22
CA LEU A 157 -4.58 -1.02 19.37
C LEU A 157 -3.54 -1.83 20.17
N GLY A 158 -3.75 -2.02 21.47
CA GLY A 158 -2.82 -2.72 22.37
C GLY A 158 -1.56 -1.92 22.70
N ASP A 159 -0.68 -2.52 23.48
CA ASP A 159 0.57 -1.91 23.97
C ASP A 159 1.83 -2.70 23.55
N GLU A 160 1.71 -3.99 23.26
CA GLU A 160 2.81 -4.85 22.83
C GLU A 160 3.06 -4.76 21.31
N PHE A 161 4.15 -5.35 20.85
CA PHE A 161 4.56 -5.33 19.44
C PHE A 161 4.70 -6.75 18.88
N PRO A 162 4.43 -6.95 17.57
CA PRO A 162 4.69 -8.22 16.93
C PRO A 162 6.19 -8.49 16.87
N ILE A 163 6.57 -9.73 17.18
CA ILE A 163 7.94 -10.21 17.17
C ILE A 163 8.13 -11.11 15.95
N PHE A 164 9.04 -10.72 15.06
CA PHE A 164 9.50 -11.55 13.96
C PHE A 164 10.74 -12.33 14.41
N SER A 165 10.86 -13.57 13.93
CA SER A 165 11.99 -14.45 14.21
C SER A 165 12.19 -15.52 13.13
N ASN A 166 13.25 -16.31 13.26
CA ASN A 166 13.54 -17.49 12.42
C ASN A 166 13.49 -17.23 10.91
N ALA A 167 14.03 -16.09 10.47
CA ALA A 167 14.07 -15.73 9.06
C ALA A 167 14.97 -16.71 8.30
N ARG A 168 14.47 -17.26 7.19
CA ARG A 168 15.18 -18.28 6.41
C ARG A 168 14.79 -18.23 4.94
N ILE A 169 15.74 -18.53 4.06
CA ILE A 169 15.47 -18.68 2.63
C ILE A 169 15.10 -20.13 2.32
N ARG A 170 14.03 -20.31 1.54
CA ARG A 170 13.57 -21.60 1.04
C ARG A 170 13.38 -21.53 -0.48
N PRO A 171 13.51 -22.66 -1.20
CA PRO A 171 13.11 -22.69 -2.60
C PRO A 171 11.60 -22.43 -2.71
N SER A 172 11.20 -21.68 -3.72
CA SER A 172 9.79 -21.49 -4.05
C SER A 172 9.23 -22.68 -4.84
N ASP A 173 7.91 -22.72 -5.03
CA ASP A 173 7.24 -23.67 -5.91
C ASP A 173 7.57 -23.41 -7.39
N GLU A 174 7.92 -22.18 -7.74
CA GLU A 174 8.42 -21.83 -9.06
C GLU A 174 9.89 -22.24 -9.21
N ILE A 175 10.18 -22.98 -10.29
CA ILE A 175 11.53 -23.50 -10.57
C ILE A 175 12.48 -22.31 -10.73
N GLY A 176 13.51 -22.26 -9.89
CA GLY A 176 14.48 -21.17 -9.94
C GLY A 176 13.97 -19.87 -9.31
N SER A 177 12.97 -19.93 -8.44
CA SER A 177 12.62 -18.84 -7.52
C SER A 177 12.95 -19.21 -6.08
N MET A 178 13.14 -18.20 -5.24
CA MET A 178 13.39 -18.32 -3.80
C MET A 178 12.36 -17.49 -3.05
N ARG A 179 11.97 -17.97 -1.87
CA ARG A 179 11.13 -17.24 -0.93
C ARG A 179 11.81 -17.12 0.43
N ALA A 180 11.59 -16.01 1.10
CA ALA A 180 11.93 -15.86 2.50
C ALA A 180 10.74 -16.31 3.36
N GLU A 181 11.00 -17.10 4.39
CA GLU A 181 10.03 -17.46 5.42
C GLU A 181 10.43 -16.76 6.72
N ILE A 182 9.48 -16.12 7.40
CA ILE A 182 9.68 -15.39 8.64
C ILE A 182 8.56 -15.77 9.60
N ASP A 183 8.91 -16.28 10.78
CA ASP A 183 7.92 -16.58 11.81
C ASP A 183 7.55 -15.28 12.54
N PHE A 184 6.28 -15.10 12.88
CA PHE A 184 5.80 -13.95 13.64
C PHE A 184 4.93 -14.39 14.81
N GLU A 185 5.01 -13.64 15.90
CA GLU A 185 4.14 -13.81 17.06
C GLU A 185 3.73 -12.45 17.61
N TYR A 186 2.43 -12.29 17.83
CA TYR A 186 1.83 -11.15 18.49
C TYR A 186 0.94 -11.66 19.62
N ASN A 187 1.22 -11.19 20.83
CA ASN A 187 0.51 -11.59 22.04
C ASN A 187 0.15 -10.34 22.84
N ASP A 188 -1.08 -9.88 22.65
CA ASP A 188 -1.61 -8.63 23.18
C ASP A 188 -3.12 -8.61 22.99
N GLN A 189 -3.82 -7.64 23.56
CA GLN A 189 -5.26 -7.48 23.40
C GLN A 189 -5.60 -6.25 22.55
N ILE A 190 -5.69 -6.45 21.24
CA ILE A 190 -6.31 -5.45 20.34
C ILE A 190 -7.82 -5.61 20.47
N THR A 191 -8.54 -4.53 20.80
CA THR A 191 -9.98 -4.56 20.94
C THR A 191 -10.68 -3.59 19.99
N LEU A 192 -11.82 -4.02 19.46
CA LEU A 192 -12.67 -3.23 18.58
C LEU A 192 -14.12 -3.36 19.06
N GLY A 193 -14.63 -2.28 19.65
CA GLY A 193 -16.03 -2.14 20.00
C GLY A 193 -16.85 -1.80 18.75
N ILE A 194 -17.87 -2.59 18.47
CA ILE A 194 -18.82 -2.33 17.39
C ILE A 194 -20.26 -2.36 17.89
N GLU A 195 -21.07 -1.45 17.40
CA GLU A 195 -22.51 -1.48 17.52
C GLU A 195 -23.10 -1.86 16.16
N THR A 196 -23.98 -2.85 16.14
CA THR A 196 -24.66 -3.26 14.91
C THR A 196 -26.07 -3.75 15.21
N GLN A 197 -26.82 -4.07 14.16
CA GLN A 197 -28.17 -4.61 14.28
C GLN A 197 -28.19 -6.02 13.73
N VAL A 198 -28.65 -6.99 14.51
CA VAL A 198 -28.91 -8.34 14.02
C VAL A 198 -30.32 -8.39 13.48
N ILE A 199 -30.45 -8.75 12.20
CA ILE A 199 -31.73 -8.83 11.49
C ILE A 199 -32.23 -10.27 11.53
N LEU A 200 -33.38 -10.49 12.17
CA LEU A 200 -34.06 -11.78 12.28
C LEU A 200 -34.95 -11.99 11.05
N ASN A 201 -34.75 -13.12 10.37
CA ASN A 201 -35.41 -13.44 9.10
C ASN A 201 -36.55 -14.48 9.22
N TRP A 202 -37.01 -14.77 10.44
CA TRP A 202 -38.08 -15.73 10.70
C TRP A 202 -39.18 -15.07 11.54
N PRO A 203 -40.48 -15.19 11.21
CA PRO A 203 -41.12 -15.99 10.14
C PRO A 203 -41.23 -15.30 8.76
N ARG A 204 -40.78 -14.05 8.61
CA ARG A 204 -40.67 -13.32 7.33
C ARG A 204 -39.29 -12.66 7.25
N GLN A 205 -38.81 -12.34 6.05
CA GLN A 205 -37.54 -11.61 5.88
C GLN A 205 -37.56 -10.27 6.63
N SER A 206 -36.47 -9.95 7.33
CA SER A 206 -36.32 -8.73 8.13
C SER A 206 -37.47 -8.49 9.11
N PHE A 207 -37.96 -9.56 9.77
CA PHE A 207 -39.08 -9.49 10.72
C PHE A 207 -38.77 -8.61 11.94
N ALA A 208 -37.54 -8.63 12.44
CA ALA A 208 -37.09 -7.80 13.55
C ALA A 208 -35.61 -7.42 13.41
N ALA A 209 -35.24 -6.26 13.92
CA ALA A 209 -33.85 -5.81 14.03
C ALA A 209 -33.53 -5.55 15.50
N LEU A 210 -32.49 -6.21 16.00
CA LEU A 210 -32.07 -6.09 17.39
C LEU A 210 -30.72 -5.38 17.47
N PRO A 211 -30.61 -4.24 18.16
CA PRO A 211 -29.33 -3.59 18.40
C PRO A 211 -28.47 -4.46 19.30
N VAL A 212 -27.23 -4.70 18.90
CA VAL A 212 -26.24 -5.45 19.65
C VAL A 212 -24.93 -4.67 19.68
N SER A 213 -24.35 -4.56 20.87
CA SER A 213 -22.99 -4.05 21.06
C SER A 213 -22.07 -5.25 21.26
N LEU A 214 -20.99 -5.31 20.49
CA LEU A 214 -20.01 -6.38 20.49
C LEU A 214 -18.63 -5.80 20.74
N LEU A 215 -17.82 -6.50 21.51
CA LEU A 215 -16.40 -6.26 21.69
C LEU A 215 -15.65 -7.40 21.01
N LEU A 216 -15.00 -7.08 19.90
CA LEU A 216 -14.10 -7.99 19.20
C LEU A 216 -12.70 -7.84 19.79
N SER A 217 -11.99 -8.93 20.00
CA SER A 217 -10.63 -8.91 20.53
C SER A 217 -9.74 -9.91 19.82
N VAL A 218 -8.54 -9.48 19.44
CA VAL A 218 -7.46 -10.38 19.00
C VAL A 218 -6.52 -10.53 20.18
N VAL A 219 -6.39 -11.74 20.71
CA VAL A 219 -5.56 -12.01 21.91
C VAL A 219 -4.20 -12.59 21.54
N ARG A 220 -4.18 -13.46 20.55
CA ARG A 220 -2.96 -14.07 20.05
C ARG A 220 -3.03 -14.24 18.55
N PHE A 221 -1.97 -13.83 17.88
CA PHE A 221 -1.82 -14.05 16.46
C PHE A 221 -0.38 -14.46 16.15
N SER A 222 -0.20 -15.67 15.64
CA SER A 222 1.13 -16.18 15.27
C SER A 222 1.06 -17.06 14.03
N GLY A 223 2.19 -17.19 13.35
CA GLY A 223 2.31 -18.03 12.17
C GLY A 223 3.60 -17.75 11.42
N THR A 224 3.67 -18.21 10.18
CA THR A 224 4.80 -17.97 9.29
C THR A 224 4.35 -17.14 8.09
N LEU A 225 5.07 -16.06 7.80
CA LEU A 225 4.93 -15.26 6.59
C LEU A 225 5.93 -15.73 5.54
N THR A 226 5.52 -15.68 4.28
CA THR A 226 6.36 -15.92 3.11
C THR A 226 6.47 -14.64 2.30
N ILE A 227 7.68 -14.27 1.89
CA ILE A 227 7.94 -13.14 1.01
C ILE A 227 8.66 -13.66 -0.22
N GLU A 228 8.12 -13.38 -1.39
CA GLU A 228 8.68 -13.83 -2.67
C GLU A 228 8.67 -12.69 -3.68
N LEU A 229 9.68 -12.64 -4.55
CA LEU A 229 9.69 -11.73 -5.69
C LEU A 229 9.01 -12.43 -6.87
N ILE A 230 7.92 -11.86 -7.37
CA ILE A 230 7.23 -12.37 -8.56
C ILE A 230 8.06 -12.01 -9.79
N ASN A 231 8.49 -13.04 -10.52
CA ASN A 231 9.14 -12.86 -11.80
C ASN A 231 8.13 -12.36 -12.85
N PRO A 232 8.46 -11.31 -13.62
CA PRO A 232 7.62 -10.93 -14.74
C PRO A 232 7.64 -12.06 -15.79
N PRO A 233 6.56 -12.24 -16.57
CA PRO A 233 6.48 -13.32 -17.55
C PRO A 233 7.62 -13.21 -18.57
N GLU A 234 8.22 -14.35 -18.93
CA GLU A 234 9.26 -14.42 -19.95
C GLU A 234 8.71 -13.91 -21.30
N THR A 235 9.19 -12.76 -21.77
CA THR A 235 8.83 -12.21 -23.08
C THR A 235 9.93 -12.52 -24.09
N THR A 236 9.59 -13.09 -25.24
CA THR A 236 10.53 -13.39 -26.33
C THR A 236 11.11 -12.15 -27.00
N THR A 237 10.49 -10.99 -26.79
CA THR A 237 10.91 -9.67 -27.30
C THR A 237 11.38 -8.78 -26.16
N LYS A 238 12.42 -7.97 -26.39
CA LYS A 238 12.86 -6.95 -25.43
C LYS A 238 11.72 -5.96 -25.22
N PRO A 239 11.19 -5.81 -23.99
CA PRO A 239 10.05 -4.94 -23.76
C PRO A 239 10.46 -3.47 -23.93
N GLU A 240 9.58 -2.67 -24.53
CA GLU A 240 9.78 -1.22 -24.74
C GLU A 240 9.82 -0.45 -23.41
N LYS A 241 9.17 -0.98 -22.37
CA LYS A 241 9.18 -0.44 -21.00
C LYS A 241 9.76 -1.46 -20.01
N PRO A 242 10.41 -1.01 -18.93
CA PRO A 242 10.87 -1.90 -17.86
C PRO A 242 9.70 -2.71 -17.30
N LEU A 243 9.89 -4.03 -17.18
CA LEU A 243 8.87 -4.91 -16.59
C LEU A 243 8.67 -4.56 -15.12
N GLU A 244 7.41 -4.39 -14.73
CA GLU A 244 7.05 -4.13 -13.34
C GLU A 244 7.35 -5.34 -12.48
N ARG A 245 7.97 -5.09 -11.32
CA ARG A 245 8.31 -6.12 -10.34
C ARG A 245 7.39 -5.98 -9.14
N TYR A 246 7.04 -7.13 -8.56
CA TYR A 246 6.13 -7.19 -7.45
C TYR A 246 6.63 -8.15 -6.38
N ILE A 247 6.45 -7.78 -5.13
CA ILE A 247 6.67 -8.65 -3.98
C ILE A 247 5.33 -9.29 -3.62
N ALA A 248 5.30 -10.61 -3.55
CA ALA A 248 4.20 -11.38 -2.98
C ALA A 248 4.47 -11.58 -1.49
N ILE A 249 3.51 -11.24 -0.64
CA ILE A 249 3.51 -11.58 0.78
C ILE A 249 2.32 -12.48 1.06
N SER A 250 2.55 -13.66 1.63
CA SER A 250 1.49 -14.58 2.05
C SER A 250 1.78 -15.16 3.43
N SER A 251 0.81 -15.83 4.03
CA SER A 251 0.98 -16.58 5.26
C SER A 251 0.74 -18.06 5.04
N HIS A 252 1.45 -18.88 5.81
CA HIS A 252 1.27 -20.32 5.84
C HIS A 252 -0.07 -20.70 6.52
N PRO A 253 -0.75 -21.77 6.09
CA PRO A 253 -2.08 -22.12 6.60
C PRO A 253 -2.13 -22.57 8.08
N ASP A 254 -0.99 -22.89 8.70
CA ASP A 254 -0.84 -23.33 10.08
C ASP A 254 -0.70 -22.17 11.10
N PHE A 255 -1.40 -21.08 10.85
CA PHE A 255 -1.43 -19.92 11.74
C PHE A 255 -2.38 -20.12 12.94
N ILE A 256 -2.02 -19.50 14.06
CA ILE A 256 -2.86 -19.35 15.24
C ILE A 256 -3.45 -17.95 15.21
N LEU A 257 -4.78 -17.86 15.22
CA LEU A 257 -5.52 -16.60 15.32
C LEU A 257 -6.61 -16.80 16.37
N ASP A 258 -6.33 -16.36 17.59
CA ASP A 258 -7.26 -16.41 18.71
C ASP A 258 -8.06 -15.11 18.78
N LEU A 259 -9.34 -15.23 18.42
CA LEU A 259 -10.31 -14.15 18.37
C LEU A 259 -11.35 -14.39 19.46
N GLN A 260 -11.63 -13.36 20.24
CA GLN A 260 -12.70 -13.38 21.22
C GLN A 260 -13.78 -12.38 20.82
N VAL A 261 -15.04 -12.77 20.96
CA VAL A 261 -16.19 -11.90 20.72
C VAL A 261 -17.08 -11.92 21.95
N GLN A 262 -17.17 -10.77 22.61
CA GLN A 262 -18.02 -10.59 23.78
C GLN A 262 -19.19 -9.68 23.41
N SER A 263 -20.39 -10.03 23.84
CA SER A 263 -21.55 -9.14 23.71
C SER A 263 -21.66 -8.25 24.94
N LEU A 264 -21.74 -6.93 24.74
CA LEU A 264 -21.89 -5.93 25.80
C LEU A 264 -23.36 -5.77 26.24
N ILE A 265 -24.21 -6.74 25.93
CA ILE A 265 -25.63 -6.72 26.24
C ILE A 265 -25.83 -6.99 27.74
N GLY A 266 -26.52 -6.06 28.42
CA GLY A 266 -26.86 -6.18 29.84
C GLY A 266 -27.80 -7.35 30.15
N SER A 267 -27.87 -7.71 31.43
CA SER A 267 -28.53 -8.90 32.02
C SER A 267 -30.02 -9.16 31.66
N ARG A 268 -30.68 -8.26 30.93
CA ARG A 268 -32.13 -8.31 30.67
C ARG A 268 -32.54 -8.98 29.36
N THR A 269 -31.62 -9.18 28.42
CA THR A 269 -31.92 -9.86 27.16
C THR A 269 -31.10 -11.13 27.08
N LYS A 270 -31.61 -12.20 27.70
CA LYS A 270 -31.13 -13.58 27.47
C LYS A 270 -31.47 -13.96 26.03
N LEU A 271 -30.60 -13.59 25.10
CA LEU A 271 -30.63 -14.11 23.74
C LEU A 271 -29.94 -15.48 23.78
N GLU A 272 -30.71 -16.53 23.54
CA GLU A 272 -30.19 -17.91 23.50
C GLU A 272 -29.13 -18.11 22.38
N ASP A 273 -29.12 -17.23 21.37
CA ASP A 273 -28.29 -17.36 20.17
C ASP A 273 -26.97 -16.54 20.19
N ILE A 274 -26.59 -15.89 21.31
CA ILE A 274 -25.33 -15.15 21.40
C ILE A 274 -24.10 -16.03 21.11
N PRO A 275 -23.97 -17.25 21.68
CA PRO A 275 -22.80 -18.09 21.40
C PRO A 275 -22.65 -18.43 19.92
N LYS A 276 -23.76 -18.73 19.23
CA LYS A 276 -23.75 -19.02 17.78
C LYS A 276 -23.34 -17.80 16.95
N LEU A 277 -23.76 -16.60 17.36
CA LEU A 277 -23.36 -15.35 16.71
C LEU A 277 -21.86 -15.10 16.89
N THR A 278 -21.33 -15.29 18.09
CA THR A 278 -19.90 -15.19 18.40
C THR A 278 -19.09 -16.15 17.53
N ASP A 279 -19.46 -17.43 17.48
CA ASP A 279 -18.77 -18.45 16.67
C ASP A 279 -18.81 -18.11 15.17
N LEU A 280 -19.95 -17.61 14.70
CA LEU A 280 -20.13 -17.19 13.32
C LEU A 280 -19.22 -16.02 12.96
N ILE A 281 -19.17 -14.98 13.81
CA ILE A 281 -18.32 -13.80 13.58
C ILE A 281 -16.84 -14.22 13.60
N GLN A 282 -16.43 -15.00 14.58
CA GLN A 282 -15.07 -15.53 14.68
C GLN A 282 -14.68 -16.33 13.43
N THR A 283 -15.54 -17.24 12.99
CA THR A 283 -15.32 -18.05 11.78
C THR A 283 -15.23 -17.16 10.53
N LYS A 284 -16.08 -16.14 10.43
CA LYS A 284 -16.06 -15.21 9.28
C LYS A 284 -14.77 -14.38 9.24
N LEU A 285 -14.34 -13.82 10.37
CA LEU A 285 -13.09 -13.05 10.45
C LEU A 285 -11.88 -13.92 10.10
N ARG A 286 -11.83 -15.16 10.63
CA ARG A 286 -10.79 -16.13 10.26
C ARG A 286 -10.78 -16.42 8.76
N ASN A 287 -11.96 -16.64 8.16
CA ASN A 287 -12.06 -16.92 6.73
C ASN A 287 -11.66 -15.72 5.86
N ILE A 288 -11.94 -14.48 6.30
CA ILE A 288 -11.47 -13.28 5.61
C ILE A 288 -9.94 -13.26 5.56
N TYR A 289 -9.27 -13.59 6.67
CA TYR A 289 -7.81 -13.69 6.68
C TYR A 289 -7.30 -14.78 5.73
N ILE A 290 -7.92 -15.96 5.76
CA ILE A 290 -7.57 -17.08 4.85
C ILE A 290 -7.71 -16.67 3.39
N ASP A 291 -8.85 -16.10 3.02
CA ASP A 291 -9.18 -15.73 1.64
C ASP A 291 -8.29 -14.60 1.09
N LYS A 292 -7.61 -13.84 1.95
CA LYS A 292 -6.83 -12.64 1.57
C LYS A 292 -5.33 -12.81 1.69
N MET A 293 -4.86 -13.54 2.68
CA MET A 293 -3.45 -13.57 3.05
C MET A 293 -2.85 -14.98 3.07
N VAL A 294 -3.66 -16.03 3.17
CA VAL A 294 -3.13 -17.40 3.27
C VAL A 294 -2.88 -17.97 1.89
N TYR A 295 -1.72 -18.61 1.71
CA TYR A 295 -1.34 -19.30 0.48
C TYR A 295 -2.47 -20.23 0.00
N PRO A 296 -2.84 -20.24 -1.30
CA PRO A 296 -2.12 -19.67 -2.45
C PRO A 296 -2.43 -18.19 -2.74
N THR A 297 -3.18 -17.52 -1.87
CA THR A 297 -3.48 -16.09 -2.02
C THR A 297 -2.37 -15.27 -1.38
N PHE A 298 -2.07 -14.12 -1.96
CA PHE A 298 -0.98 -13.25 -1.51
C PHE A 298 -1.31 -11.77 -1.72
N LEU A 299 -0.75 -10.94 -0.86
CA LEU A 299 -0.68 -9.50 -1.04
C LEU A 299 0.41 -9.17 -2.06
N LYS A 300 0.07 -8.38 -3.07
CA LYS A 300 0.97 -7.97 -4.14
C LYS A 300 1.41 -6.52 -3.91
N ILE A 301 2.69 -6.30 -3.69
CA ILE A 301 3.27 -4.97 -3.45
C ILE A 301 4.16 -4.61 -4.64
N LYS A 302 3.87 -3.48 -5.29
CA LYS A 302 4.71 -2.99 -6.40
C LYS A 302 6.07 -2.54 -5.87
N VAL A 303 7.14 -3.08 -6.44
CA VAL A 303 8.49 -2.60 -6.16
C VAL A 303 8.65 -1.24 -6.85
N PRO A 304 9.06 -0.18 -6.14
CA PRO A 304 9.30 1.11 -6.76
C PRO A 304 10.32 1.00 -7.88
N ASN A 305 10.04 1.63 -9.02
CA ASN A 305 11.02 1.75 -10.09
C ASN A 305 12.06 2.79 -9.64
N LEU A 306 13.25 2.32 -9.25
CA LEU A 306 14.36 3.18 -8.80
C LEU A 306 15.06 3.91 -9.95
N TRP A 307 14.69 3.61 -11.20
CA TRP A 307 15.21 4.28 -12.38
C TRP A 307 14.13 5.22 -12.92
N GLU A 308 14.39 6.52 -12.88
CA GLU A 308 13.53 7.52 -13.50
C GLU A 308 13.49 7.28 -15.02
N GLU A 309 12.28 7.09 -15.54
CA GLU A 309 12.01 7.31 -16.95
C GLU A 309 12.26 8.81 -17.15
N GLN A 310 13.32 9.19 -17.89
CA GLN A 310 13.41 10.55 -18.41
C GLN A 310 12.18 10.73 -19.30
N VAL A 311 11.15 11.35 -18.76
CA VAL A 311 9.97 11.74 -19.53
C VAL A 311 10.49 12.76 -20.52
N ALA A 312 10.70 12.34 -21.77
CA ALA A 312 10.89 13.26 -22.86
C ALA A 312 9.66 14.17 -22.87
N GLU A 313 9.86 15.45 -22.57
CA GLU A 313 8.81 16.45 -22.72
C GLU A 313 8.26 16.35 -24.14
N PRO A 314 6.94 16.34 -24.33
CA PRO A 314 6.38 16.37 -25.67
C PRO A 314 6.86 17.65 -26.33
N GLU A 315 7.68 17.52 -27.38
CA GLU A 315 8.07 18.62 -28.26
C GLU A 315 6.79 19.36 -28.65
N GLN A 316 6.65 20.59 -28.16
CA GLN A 316 5.61 21.49 -28.62
C GLN A 316 5.84 21.65 -30.13
N GLN A 317 4.88 21.15 -30.91
CA GLN A 317 4.81 21.35 -32.34
C GLN A 317 4.93 22.86 -32.61
N GLN A 318 6.10 23.25 -33.09
CA GLN A 318 6.40 24.58 -33.55
C GLN A 318 5.59 24.77 -34.84
N GLU A 319 4.41 25.36 -34.70
CA GLU A 319 3.53 25.74 -35.80
C GLU A 319 4.29 26.76 -36.66
N ASN A 320 4.89 26.27 -37.74
CA ASN A 320 5.55 27.06 -38.78
C ASN A 320 4.53 28.02 -39.40
N SER A 321 4.64 29.30 -39.06
CA SER A 321 4.10 30.40 -39.87
C SER A 321 4.98 30.59 -41.11
N LEU A 322 4.50 30.10 -42.27
CA LEU A 322 5.04 30.50 -43.57
C LEU A 322 4.57 31.92 -43.92
N PRO A 323 5.42 32.80 -44.48
CA PRO A 323 5.03 34.13 -44.94
C PRO A 323 4.22 34.06 -46.23
N GLN A 324 3.12 34.81 -46.32
CA GLN A 324 2.36 35.01 -47.54
C GLN A 324 3.17 35.81 -48.58
N GLU A 325 3.23 35.28 -49.80
CA GLU A 325 3.77 35.89 -51.00
C GLU A 325 3.16 37.26 -51.30
N THR A 326 4.04 38.21 -51.60
CA THR A 326 3.74 39.51 -52.19
C THR A 326 3.21 39.35 -53.62
N THR A 327 1.96 39.71 -53.84
CA THR A 327 1.38 40.00 -55.15
C THR A 327 2.11 41.17 -55.82
N ILE A 328 2.67 40.91 -57.01
CA ILE A 328 3.25 41.91 -57.91
C ILE A 328 2.10 42.59 -58.67
N ASP A 329 2.14 43.91 -58.64
CA ASP A 329 1.24 44.86 -59.29
C ASP A 329 1.69 45.07 -60.75
N ASP A 330 0.97 44.50 -61.72
CA ASP A 330 1.15 44.79 -63.15
C ASP A 330 0.16 45.89 -63.58
N GLY A 331 0.60 47.14 -63.43
CA GLY A 331 -0.05 48.31 -64.02
C GLY A 331 0.44 48.54 -65.45
N VAL A 332 -0.39 48.22 -66.44
CA VAL A 332 -0.23 48.65 -67.84
C VAL A 332 -0.60 50.14 -67.96
N VAL A 333 0.30 50.97 -68.47
CA VAL A 333 0.00 52.36 -68.88
C VAL A 333 0.29 52.52 -70.37
N PRO A 334 -0.66 53.04 -71.17
CA PRO A 334 -0.34 53.64 -72.45
C PRO A 334 -0.63 55.15 -72.43
N LEU A 335 0.44 55.94 -72.53
CA LEU A 335 0.67 57.11 -73.40
C LEU A 335 1.72 58.06 -72.80
#